data_AF-A0A6V8CS43-F1
#
_entry.id   AF-A0A6V8CS43-F1
#
_cell.length_a   1.000
_cell.length_b   1.000
_cell.length_c   1.000
_cell.angle_alpha   90.00
_cell.angle_beta   90.00
_cell.angle_gamma   90.00
#
_symmetry.space_group_name_H-M   'P 1'
#
loop_
_entity.id
_entity.type
_entity.pdbx_description
1 polymer ?
#
loop_
_entity_poly.entity_id
_entity_poly.type
_entity_poly.pdbx_seq_one_letter_code
_entity_poly.pdbx_strand_id
1 'polypeptide(L)'
;MIGFEAALDILSNDTRREILRRLVREPHYGWQLASQLDVSQQAVVKHLNVLEGAGFVNSEKVASEKGGPPKRIYSVKQSFSLRMDLGPDLFRTKHSQLPRGGPLNISNVHGLPDTAIQIATHIGGRRRLAISEAAECITHIQEMLDRLDEQRNALVALHQHVMKRVSRSVEGEFEDYQERSIVHTMLEDPRRPFDLDAMAVAMAPRGLSMEGVEWNFDQLMSGIIPRIGMMDSETFLPVTNNTPLPWWLVQR
;
A
#
# COMPACT_ATOMS: atom_id res chain seq x y z
N MET A 1 -10.38 0.51 -8.01
CA MET A 1 -9.73 0.16 -6.73
C MET A 1 -10.11 1.25 -5.75
N ILE A 2 -10.52 0.93 -4.52
CA ILE A 2 -10.80 1.97 -3.52
C ILE A 2 -9.55 2.78 -3.23
N GLY A 3 -9.69 4.07 -2.93
CA GLY A 3 -8.57 4.87 -2.44
C GLY A 3 -8.07 4.37 -1.09
N PHE A 4 -6.80 4.64 -0.77
CA PHE A 4 -6.20 4.29 0.52
C PHE A 4 -6.98 4.90 1.70
N GLU A 5 -7.29 6.19 1.62
CA GLU A 5 -8.07 6.91 2.66
C GLU A 5 -9.48 6.34 2.85
N ALA A 6 -10.18 6.06 1.74
CA ALA A 6 -11.49 5.44 1.80
C ALA A 6 -11.44 4.04 2.45
N ALA A 7 -10.38 3.27 2.16
CA ALA A 7 -10.18 1.97 2.78
C ALA A 7 -9.95 2.08 4.29
N LEU A 8 -9.15 3.07 4.75
CA LEU A 8 -8.93 3.34 6.17
C LEU A 8 -10.22 3.76 6.88
N ASP A 9 -10.99 4.68 6.31
CA ASP A 9 -12.26 5.13 6.91
C ASP A 9 -13.23 3.96 7.10
N ILE A 10 -13.33 3.09 6.09
CA ILE A 10 -14.17 1.89 6.19
C ILE A 10 -13.61 0.92 7.24
N LEU A 11 -12.31 0.65 7.23
CA LEU A 11 -11.71 -0.30 8.16
C LEU A 11 -11.56 0.25 9.59
N SER A 12 -11.75 1.55 9.82
CA SER A 12 -11.68 2.17 11.15
C SER A 12 -12.70 1.60 12.15
N ASN A 13 -13.83 1.08 11.65
CA ASN A 13 -14.90 0.55 12.49
C ASN A 13 -14.71 -0.94 12.81
N ASP A 14 -14.74 -1.26 14.10
CA ASP A 14 -14.50 -2.59 14.64
C ASP A 14 -15.52 -3.63 14.14
N THR A 15 -16.81 -3.28 14.10
CA THR A 15 -17.87 -4.17 13.61
C THR A 15 -17.68 -4.51 12.14
N ARG A 16 -17.26 -3.54 11.30
CA ARG A 16 -16.93 -3.80 9.90
C ARG A 16 -15.74 -4.75 9.77
N ARG A 17 -14.69 -4.58 10.59
CA ARG A 17 -13.55 -5.51 10.60
C ARG A 17 -13.96 -6.91 11.02
N GLU A 18 -14.80 -7.04 12.05
CA GLU A 18 -15.26 -8.35 12.51
C GLU A 18 -16.20 -9.03 11.50
N ILE A 19 -17.10 -8.29 10.83
CA ILE A 19 -17.88 -8.82 9.71
C ILE A 19 -16.96 -9.40 8.63
N LEU A 20 -15.91 -8.67 8.24
CA LEU A 20 -14.93 -9.16 7.26
C LEU A 20 -14.20 -10.41 7.76
N ARG A 21 -13.78 -10.48 9.03
CA ARG A 21 -13.13 -11.69 9.61
C ARG A 21 -14.00 -12.94 9.46
N ARG A 22 -15.33 -12.81 9.60
CA ARG A 22 -16.28 -13.91 9.41
C ARG A 22 -16.44 -14.27 7.93
N LEU A 23 -16.64 -13.27 7.08
CA LEU A 23 -16.86 -13.45 5.64
C LEU A 23 -15.64 -14.00 4.87
N VAL A 24 -14.43 -13.82 5.40
CA VAL A 24 -13.21 -14.43 4.83
C VAL A 24 -13.17 -15.94 5.04
N ARG A 25 -13.79 -16.47 6.10
CA ARG A 25 -13.82 -17.91 6.39
C ARG A 25 -14.86 -18.63 5.56
N GLU A 26 -16.07 -18.08 5.52
CA GLU A 26 -17.18 -18.62 4.74
C GLU A 26 -18.23 -17.52 4.42
N PRO A 27 -18.99 -17.65 3.33
CA PRO A 27 -20.09 -16.74 3.04
C PRO A 27 -21.20 -16.84 4.11
N HIS A 28 -21.69 -15.70 4.58
CA HIS A 28 -22.73 -15.66 5.63
C HIS A 28 -23.95 -14.86 5.20
N TYR A 29 -25.12 -15.23 5.76
CA TYR A 29 -26.31 -14.39 5.73
C TYR A 29 -26.20 -13.28 6.79
N GLY A 30 -26.80 -12.12 6.52
CA GLY A 30 -26.77 -10.98 7.46
C GLY A 30 -27.31 -11.29 8.87
N TRP A 31 -28.29 -12.20 8.99
CA TRP A 31 -28.82 -12.62 10.28
C TRP A 31 -27.85 -13.52 11.07
N GLN A 32 -27.05 -14.35 10.39
CA GLN A 32 -26.03 -15.18 11.04
C GLN A 32 -24.93 -14.28 11.62
N LEU A 33 -24.52 -13.26 10.85
CA LEU A 33 -23.58 -12.25 11.32
C LEU A 33 -24.14 -11.50 12.55
N ALA A 34 -25.40 -11.05 12.50
CA ALA A 34 -26.03 -10.39 13.65
C ALA A 34 -26.01 -11.26 14.92
N SER A 35 -26.34 -12.55 14.78
CA SER A 35 -26.34 -13.49 15.90
C SER A 35 -24.94 -13.80 16.44
N GLN A 36 -23.92 -13.87 15.58
CA GLN A 36 -22.56 -14.19 16.00
C GLN A 36 -21.81 -13.01 16.60
N LEU A 37 -22.20 -11.77 16.23
CA LEU A 37 -21.51 -10.55 16.61
C LEU A 37 -22.17 -9.81 17.77
N ASP A 38 -23.31 -10.29 18.26
CA ASP A 38 -24.15 -9.62 19.26
C ASP A 38 -24.50 -8.17 18.88
N VAL A 39 -24.80 -7.98 17.59
CA VAL A 39 -25.17 -6.68 17.01
C VAL A 39 -26.55 -6.80 16.38
N SER A 40 -27.36 -5.73 16.48
CA SER A 40 -28.69 -5.73 15.85
C SER A 40 -28.61 -6.00 14.34
N GLN A 41 -29.61 -6.72 13.82
CA GLN A 41 -29.67 -7.06 12.39
C GLN A 41 -29.67 -5.80 11.50
N GLN A 42 -30.31 -4.73 11.94
CA GLN A 42 -30.34 -3.46 11.22
C GLN A 42 -28.94 -2.83 11.13
N ALA A 43 -28.18 -2.84 12.22
CA ALA A 43 -26.81 -2.33 12.23
C ALA A 43 -25.89 -3.17 11.34
N VAL A 44 -26.00 -4.51 11.37
CA VAL A 44 -25.23 -5.38 10.47
C VAL A 44 -25.55 -5.11 9.00
N VAL A 45 -26.83 -4.96 8.64
CA VAL A 45 -27.22 -4.61 7.26
C VAL A 45 -26.64 -3.25 6.84
N LYS A 46 -26.64 -2.26 7.74
CA LYS A 46 -26.02 -0.95 7.47
C LYS A 46 -24.52 -1.09 7.19
N HIS A 47 -23.81 -1.86 8.01
CA HIS A 47 -22.38 -2.12 7.80
C HIS A 47 -22.10 -2.88 6.49
N LEU A 48 -22.91 -3.88 6.16
CA LEU A 48 -22.81 -4.64 4.92
C LEU A 48 -23.04 -3.76 3.69
N ASN A 49 -23.99 -2.82 3.74
CA ASN A 49 -24.21 -1.88 2.63
C ASN A 49 -22.99 -0.96 2.40
N VAL A 50 -22.33 -0.50 3.47
CA VAL A 50 -21.10 0.30 3.37
C VAL A 50 -19.97 -0.54 2.77
N LEU A 51 -19.79 -1.77 3.25
CA LEU A 51 -18.77 -2.69 2.74
C LEU A 51 -19.01 -3.09 1.27
N GLU A 52 -20.27 -3.27 0.88
CA GLU A 52 -20.67 -3.57 -0.49
C GLU A 52 -20.48 -2.37 -1.42
N GLY A 53 -20.89 -1.17 -0.99
CA GLY A 53 -20.69 0.07 -1.75
C GLY A 53 -19.22 0.40 -2.02
N ALA A 54 -18.33 -0.02 -1.11
CA ALA A 54 -16.89 0.11 -1.29
C ALA A 54 -16.24 -1.12 -1.96
N GLY A 55 -17.00 -2.15 -2.31
CA GLY A 55 -16.51 -3.32 -3.03
C GLY A 55 -15.71 -4.33 -2.20
N PHE A 56 -15.66 -4.19 -0.87
CA PHE A 56 -15.04 -5.21 0.01
C PHE A 56 -15.83 -6.52 -0.01
N VAL A 57 -17.15 -6.40 -0.10
CA VAL A 57 -18.10 -7.51 -0.02
C VAL A 57 -18.98 -7.51 -1.27
N ASN A 58 -19.31 -8.69 -1.78
CA ASN A 58 -20.36 -8.90 -2.77
C ASN A 58 -21.59 -9.51 -2.09
N SER A 59 -22.79 -9.23 -2.59
CA SER A 59 -23.99 -9.94 -2.16
C SER A 59 -24.67 -10.65 -3.32
N GLU A 60 -25.21 -11.83 -3.03
CA GLU A 60 -25.94 -12.65 -4.00
C GLU A 60 -27.28 -13.07 -3.39
N LYS A 61 -28.33 -13.08 -4.22
CA LYS A 61 -29.65 -13.56 -3.82
C LYS A 61 -29.71 -15.07 -4.02
N VAL A 62 -29.83 -15.80 -2.92
CA VAL A 62 -29.96 -17.26 -2.93
C VAL A 62 -31.41 -17.62 -2.59
N ALA A 63 -31.97 -18.58 -3.34
CA ALA A 63 -33.30 -19.12 -3.05
C ALA A 63 -33.33 -19.73 -1.65
N SER A 64 -34.39 -19.46 -0.89
CA SER A 64 -34.50 -20.04 0.44
C SER A 64 -34.86 -21.51 0.34
N GLU A 65 -34.10 -22.38 1.02
CA GLU A 65 -34.36 -23.84 1.06
C GLU A 65 -35.76 -24.22 1.54
N LYS A 66 -36.39 -23.37 2.37
CA LYS A 66 -37.72 -23.59 2.96
C LYS A 66 -38.86 -22.82 2.26
N GLY A 67 -38.67 -22.37 1.01
CA GLY A 67 -39.70 -21.65 0.26
C GLY A 67 -40.02 -20.24 0.76
N GLY A 68 -39.16 -19.67 1.63
CA GLY A 68 -39.24 -18.29 2.07
C GLY A 68 -38.67 -17.29 1.04
N PRO A 69 -38.76 -15.98 1.32
CA PRO A 69 -38.17 -14.95 0.47
C PRO A 69 -36.68 -15.19 0.21
N PRO A 70 -36.16 -14.86 -0.98
CA PRO A 70 -34.75 -15.04 -1.31
C PRO A 70 -33.87 -14.28 -0.31
N LYS A 71 -32.82 -14.95 0.16
CA LYS A 71 -31.92 -14.41 1.17
C LYS A 71 -30.65 -13.88 0.52
N ARG A 72 -30.12 -12.77 1.04
CA ARG A 72 -28.83 -12.23 0.60
C ARG A 72 -27.71 -12.91 1.37
N ILE A 73 -26.85 -13.62 0.65
CA ILE A 73 -25.58 -14.14 1.16
C ILE A 73 -24.47 -13.16 0.79
N TYR A 74 -23.49 -12.98 1.68
CA TYR A 74 -22.40 -12.05 1.51
C TYR A 74 -21.07 -12.79 1.45
N SER A 75 -20.13 -12.33 0.61
CA SER A 75 -18.79 -12.92 0.46
C SER A 75 -17.73 -11.85 0.13
N VAL A 76 -16.47 -12.08 0.50
CA VAL A 76 -15.35 -11.16 0.16
C VAL A 76 -14.87 -11.43 -1.25
N LYS A 77 -14.72 -10.38 -2.07
CA LYS A 77 -14.35 -10.50 -3.50
C LYS A 77 -12.99 -9.89 -3.84
N GLN A 78 -12.44 -9.04 -2.98
CA GLN A 78 -11.20 -8.31 -3.25
C GLN A 78 -10.07 -8.76 -2.34
N SER A 79 -8.86 -8.81 -2.90
CA SER A 79 -7.60 -9.08 -2.21
C SER A 79 -6.63 -7.93 -2.45
N PHE A 80 -6.28 -7.21 -1.39
CA PHE A 80 -5.37 -6.06 -1.44
C PHE A 80 -4.52 -6.00 -0.18
N SER A 81 -3.44 -5.22 -0.23
CA SER A 81 -2.56 -4.92 0.89
C SER A 81 -2.50 -3.39 1.09
N LEU A 82 -2.74 -2.96 2.32
CA LEU A 82 -2.52 -1.59 2.79
C LEU A 82 -1.30 -1.62 3.72
N ARG A 83 -0.37 -0.70 3.51
CA ARG A 83 0.80 -0.51 4.36
C ARG A 83 0.98 0.96 4.68
N MET A 84 1.30 1.24 5.94
CA MET A 84 1.56 2.59 6.43
C MET A 84 2.77 2.54 7.36
N ASP A 85 3.76 3.39 7.09
CA ASP A 85 4.92 3.60 7.94
C ASP A 85 4.92 5.03 8.45
N LEU A 86 5.19 5.20 9.73
CA LEU A 86 5.21 6.48 10.42
C LEU A 86 6.46 6.59 11.30
N GLY A 87 7.18 7.69 11.17
CA GLY A 87 8.31 8.06 12.02
C GLY A 87 8.78 9.49 11.74
N PRO A 88 9.73 10.03 12.53
CA PRO A 88 10.43 11.27 12.19
C PRO A 88 11.01 11.20 10.77
N ASP A 89 10.65 12.17 9.92
CA ASP A 89 11.04 12.22 8.49
C ASP A 89 10.57 11.00 7.66
N LEU A 90 9.53 10.29 8.13
CA LEU A 90 8.99 9.10 7.47
C LEU A 90 7.47 9.10 7.53
N PHE A 91 6.83 9.36 6.39
CA PHE A 91 5.42 9.11 6.19
C PHE A 91 5.22 8.41 4.86
N ARG A 92 4.95 7.10 4.89
CA ARG A 92 4.82 6.29 3.67
C ARG A 92 3.55 5.49 3.70
N THR A 93 2.73 5.67 2.67
CA THR A 93 1.53 4.86 2.44
C THR A 93 1.70 4.07 1.16
N LYS A 94 1.29 2.80 1.17
CA LYS A 94 1.26 1.95 -0.02
C LYS A 94 -0.05 1.18 -0.07
N HIS A 95 -0.73 1.28 -1.20
CA HIS A 95 -1.87 0.46 -1.53
C HIS A 95 -1.53 -0.35 -2.78
N SER A 96 -1.58 -1.67 -2.68
CA SER A 96 -1.37 -2.57 -3.81
C SER A 96 -2.39 -3.69 -3.83
N GLN A 97 -2.87 -4.04 -5.02
CA GLN A 97 -3.64 -5.27 -5.21
C GLN A 97 -2.72 -6.47 -5.01
N LEU A 98 -3.26 -7.54 -4.42
CA LEU A 98 -2.53 -8.80 -4.39
C LEU A 98 -2.57 -9.43 -5.79
N PRO A 99 -1.49 -10.10 -6.23
CA PRO A 99 -1.47 -10.78 -7.51
C PRO A 99 -2.62 -11.77 -7.61
N ARG A 100 -3.32 -11.76 -8.75
CA ARG A 100 -4.43 -12.68 -9.01
C ARG A 100 -3.93 -13.92 -9.74
N GLY A 101 -4.46 -15.08 -9.39
CA GLY A 101 -4.19 -16.33 -10.10
C GLY A 101 -3.96 -17.50 -9.15
N GLY A 102 -3.82 -18.69 -9.73
CA GLY A 102 -3.42 -19.88 -8.97
C GLY A 102 -1.95 -19.83 -8.53
N PRO A 103 -1.50 -20.78 -7.70
CA PRO A 103 -0.14 -20.81 -7.14
C PRO A 103 0.98 -20.62 -8.18
N LEU A 104 0.82 -21.22 -9.36
CA LEU A 104 1.78 -21.16 -10.47
C LEU A 104 1.80 -19.82 -11.23
N ASN A 105 0.72 -19.04 -11.17
CA ASN A 105 0.71 -17.68 -11.71
C ASN A 105 1.39 -16.71 -10.75
N ILE A 106 1.34 -17.01 -9.45
CA ILE A 106 1.98 -16.21 -8.39
C ILE A 106 3.49 -16.42 -8.44
N SER A 107 3.98 -17.65 -8.68
CA SER A 107 5.43 -17.93 -8.80
C SER A 107 6.15 -17.14 -9.90
N ASN A 108 5.43 -16.72 -10.94
CA ASN A 108 5.98 -15.92 -12.04
C ASN A 108 5.97 -14.41 -11.75
N VAL A 109 5.38 -13.99 -10.63
CA VAL A 109 5.39 -12.59 -10.18
C VAL A 109 6.75 -12.32 -9.54
N HIS A 110 7.50 -11.40 -10.16
CA HIS A 110 8.88 -11.07 -9.83
C HIS A 110 9.26 -11.15 -8.34
N GLY A 111 10.26 -11.97 -8.02
CA GLY A 111 11.02 -11.89 -6.77
C GLY A 111 10.65 -12.89 -5.66
N LEU A 112 9.89 -13.95 -5.96
CA LEU A 112 9.66 -15.01 -4.97
C LEU A 112 10.96 -15.81 -4.74
N PRO A 113 11.33 -16.09 -3.48
CA PRO A 113 12.46 -16.96 -3.18
C PRO A 113 12.20 -18.40 -3.63
N ASP A 114 13.26 -19.13 -3.94
CA ASP A 114 13.18 -20.50 -4.49
C ASP A 114 12.33 -21.45 -3.63
N THR A 115 12.35 -21.29 -2.30
CA THR A 115 11.53 -22.08 -1.36
C THR A 115 10.03 -21.84 -1.57
N ALA A 116 9.60 -20.61 -1.86
CA ALA A 116 8.19 -20.31 -2.16
C ALA A 116 7.74 -20.93 -3.47
N ILE A 117 8.63 -21.00 -4.48
CA ILE A 117 8.34 -21.63 -5.78
C ILE A 117 8.12 -23.14 -5.59
N GLN A 118 8.87 -23.78 -4.70
CA GLN A 118 8.68 -25.19 -4.36
C GLN A 118 7.32 -25.45 -3.69
N ILE A 119 6.91 -24.62 -2.73
CA ILE A 119 5.58 -24.70 -2.11
C ILE A 119 4.48 -24.48 -3.17
N ALA A 120 4.64 -23.47 -4.04
CA ALA A 120 3.68 -23.18 -5.10
C ALA A 120 3.52 -24.34 -6.09
N THR A 121 4.62 -25.02 -6.42
CA THR A 121 4.61 -26.21 -7.28
C THR A 121 3.97 -27.40 -6.59
N HIS A 122 4.26 -27.59 -5.29
CA HIS A 122 3.66 -28.66 -4.48
C HIS A 122 2.14 -28.50 -4.32
N ILE A 123 1.66 -27.26 -4.16
CA ILE A 123 0.23 -26.92 -4.00
C ILE A 123 -0.48 -26.75 -5.35
N GLY A 124 0.25 -26.54 -6.46
CA GLY A 124 -0.31 -26.26 -7.78
C GLY A 124 -1.11 -27.41 -8.43
N GLY A 125 -1.07 -28.61 -7.86
CA GLY A 125 -1.84 -29.76 -8.32
C GLY A 125 -3.32 -29.71 -7.94
N ARG A 126 -4.16 -30.53 -8.60
CA ARG A 126 -5.60 -30.68 -8.26
C ARG A 126 -5.86 -31.64 -7.07
N ARG A 127 -4.81 -32.08 -6.37
CA ARG A 127 -4.92 -33.02 -5.25
C ARG A 127 -5.49 -32.31 -4.02
N ARG A 128 -6.34 -32.98 -3.24
CA ARG A 128 -6.72 -32.52 -1.91
C ARG A 128 -5.49 -32.56 -0.99
N LEU A 129 -5.20 -31.45 -0.33
CA LEU A 129 -4.13 -31.34 0.66
C LEU A 129 -4.61 -31.91 1.99
N ALA A 130 -3.76 -32.69 2.66
CA ALA A 130 -4.02 -33.09 4.03
C ALA A 130 -3.88 -31.88 4.98
N ILE A 131 -4.57 -31.89 6.12
CA ILE A 131 -4.54 -30.78 7.08
C ILE A 131 -3.10 -30.56 7.61
N SER A 132 -2.34 -31.64 7.85
CA SER A 132 -0.94 -31.56 8.28
C SER A 132 -0.04 -30.89 7.24
N GLU A 133 -0.14 -31.32 5.97
CA GLU A 133 0.63 -30.74 4.87
C GLU A 133 0.27 -29.25 4.67
N ALA A 134 -1.01 -28.90 4.77
CA ALA A 134 -1.46 -27.51 4.67
C ALA A 134 -0.93 -26.66 5.83
N ALA A 135 -0.94 -27.19 7.07
CA ALA A 135 -0.40 -26.50 8.23
C ALA A 135 1.11 -26.28 8.09
N GLU A 136 1.87 -27.27 7.64
CA GLU A 136 3.31 -27.15 7.37
C GLU A 136 3.60 -26.06 6.32
N CYS A 137 2.86 -26.06 5.20
CA CYS A 137 3.00 -25.03 4.17
C CYS A 137 2.67 -23.63 4.71
N ILE A 138 1.61 -23.49 5.49
CA ILE A 138 1.21 -22.20 6.09
C ILE A 138 2.29 -21.69 7.03
N THR A 139 2.81 -22.55 7.92
CA THR A 139 3.89 -22.17 8.85
C THR A 139 5.12 -21.71 8.08
N HIS A 140 5.54 -22.45 7.04
CA HIS A 140 6.71 -22.06 6.26
C HIS A 140 6.51 -20.73 5.53
N ILE A 141 5.32 -20.49 4.95
CA ILE A 141 4.98 -19.20 4.34
C ILE A 141 5.00 -18.07 5.38
N GLN A 142 4.46 -18.31 6.59
CA GLN A 142 4.46 -17.32 7.67
C GLN A 142 5.87 -16.95 8.10
N GLU A 143 6.75 -17.93 8.34
CA GLU A 143 8.16 -17.68 8.67
C GLU A 143 8.89 -16.87 7.58
N MET A 144 8.57 -17.13 6.32
CA MET A 144 9.14 -16.37 5.20
C MET A 144 8.64 -14.92 5.16
N LEU A 145 7.35 -14.70 5.45
CA LEU A 145 6.78 -13.35 5.56
C LEU A 145 7.40 -12.59 6.73
N ASP A 146 7.54 -13.22 7.90
CA ASP A 146 8.14 -12.60 9.09
C ASP A 146 9.58 -12.15 8.82
N ARG A 147 10.41 -13.01 8.19
CA ARG A 147 11.78 -12.65 7.79
C ARG A 147 11.81 -11.48 6.81
N LEU A 148 10.90 -11.45 5.84
CA LEU A 148 10.82 -10.34 4.88
C LEU A 148 10.40 -9.05 5.56
N ASP A 149 9.47 -9.11 6.52
CA ASP A 149 9.02 -7.94 7.27
C ASP A 149 10.14 -7.42 8.19
N GLU A 150 10.93 -8.28 8.83
CA GLU A 150 12.12 -7.88 9.59
C GLU A 150 13.15 -7.16 8.71
N GLN A 151 13.53 -7.77 7.58
CA GLN A 151 14.46 -7.16 6.63
C GLN A 151 13.95 -5.81 6.13
N ARG A 152 12.65 -5.75 5.82
CA ARG A 152 11.99 -4.55 5.32
C ARG A 152 11.94 -3.47 6.39
N ASN A 153 11.69 -3.81 7.65
CA ASN A 153 11.70 -2.85 8.76
C ASN A 153 13.12 -2.30 9.00
N ALA A 154 14.15 -3.13 8.88
CA ALA A 154 15.55 -2.66 8.95
C ALA A 154 15.88 -1.67 7.82
N LEU A 155 15.42 -1.92 6.60
CA LEU A 155 15.59 -0.99 5.48
C LEU A 155 14.82 0.32 5.68
N VAL A 156 13.60 0.26 6.23
CA VAL A 156 12.83 1.46 6.57
C VAL A 156 13.53 2.29 7.65
N ALA A 157 14.11 1.64 8.66
CA ALA A 157 14.90 2.33 9.69
C ALA A 157 16.18 2.97 9.11
N LEU A 158 16.88 2.28 8.20
CA LEU A 158 18.05 2.83 7.52
C LEU A 158 17.67 4.04 6.64
N HIS A 159 16.58 3.92 5.88
CA HIS A 159 16.03 5.02 5.09
C HIS A 159 15.75 6.25 5.97
N GLN A 160 15.11 6.04 7.12
CA GLN A 160 14.85 7.10 8.09
C GLN A 160 16.15 7.79 8.57
N HIS A 161 17.21 7.02 8.83
CA HIS A 161 18.50 7.58 9.24
C HIS A 161 19.16 8.42 8.14
N VAL A 162 19.03 8.00 6.88
CA VAL A 162 19.48 8.77 5.71
C VAL A 162 18.67 10.06 5.60
N MET A 163 17.34 9.99 5.66
CA MET A 163 16.47 11.16 5.58
C MET A 163 16.76 12.16 6.70
N LYS A 164 16.98 11.70 7.93
CA LYS A 164 17.35 12.58 9.05
C LYS A 164 18.67 13.33 8.81
N ARG A 165 19.65 12.71 8.16
CA ARG A 165 20.92 13.39 7.80
C ARG A 165 20.69 14.42 6.72
N VAL A 166 19.93 14.05 5.69
CA VAL A 166 19.54 14.92 4.59
C VAL A 166 18.77 16.14 5.10
N SER A 167 17.79 15.96 5.99
CA SER A 167 17.00 17.07 6.54
C SER A 167 17.89 18.13 7.19
N ARG A 168 18.95 17.72 7.89
CA ARG A 168 19.92 18.65 8.50
C ARG A 168 20.75 19.40 7.46
N SER A 169 21.16 18.73 6.38
CA SER A 169 21.89 19.37 5.28
C SER A 169 21.00 20.37 4.54
N VAL A 170 19.75 19.99 4.27
CA VAL A 170 18.76 20.83 3.61
C VAL A 170 18.43 22.08 4.44
N GLU A 171 18.30 21.95 5.76
CA GLU A 171 18.14 23.09 6.66
C GLU A 171 19.35 24.05 6.66
N GLY A 172 20.56 23.56 6.37
CA GLY A 172 21.77 24.38 6.31
C GLY A 172 21.99 25.09 4.97
N GLU A 173 21.51 24.52 3.87
CA GLU A 173 21.74 25.06 2.51
C GLU A 173 20.58 25.89 1.96
N PHE A 174 19.36 25.66 2.43
CA PHE A 174 18.16 26.34 1.94
C PHE A 174 17.50 27.12 3.07
N GLU A 175 17.52 28.45 2.98
CA GLU A 175 16.87 29.32 3.97
C GLU A 175 15.35 29.34 3.79
N ASP A 176 14.89 29.37 2.54
CA ASP A 176 13.48 29.42 2.22
C ASP A 176 12.77 28.10 2.53
N TYR A 177 11.59 28.23 3.13
CA TYR A 177 10.75 27.08 3.45
C TYR A 177 10.24 26.39 2.18
N GLN A 178 9.94 27.13 1.11
CA GLN A 178 9.40 26.53 -0.12
C GLN A 178 10.47 25.69 -0.81
N GLU A 179 11.70 26.20 -0.92
CA GLU A 179 12.86 25.44 -1.41
C GLU A 179 13.07 24.15 -0.60
N ARG A 180 13.10 24.24 0.74
CA ARG A 180 13.23 23.05 1.61
C ARG A 180 12.11 22.04 1.37
N SER A 181 10.86 22.50 1.31
CA SER A 181 9.71 21.62 1.08
C SER A 181 9.80 20.89 -0.26
N ILE A 182 10.30 21.56 -1.31
CA ILE A 182 10.49 20.96 -2.64
C ILE A 182 11.58 19.88 -2.58
N VAL A 183 12.72 20.20 -1.97
CA VAL A 183 13.83 19.25 -1.82
C VAL A 183 13.41 18.03 -0.99
N HIS A 184 12.69 18.23 0.12
CA HIS A 184 12.16 17.11 0.92
C HIS A 184 11.22 16.22 0.10
N THR A 185 10.27 16.82 -0.64
CA THR A 185 9.32 16.08 -1.49
C THR A 185 10.06 15.30 -2.59
N MET A 186 11.14 15.85 -3.14
CA MET A 186 11.98 15.15 -4.11
C MET A 186 12.71 13.95 -3.50
N LEU A 187 13.24 14.12 -2.29
CA LEU A 187 14.03 13.10 -1.62
C LEU A 187 13.17 11.98 -1.00
N GLU A 188 11.86 12.19 -0.84
CA GLU A 188 10.91 11.16 -0.38
C GLU A 188 10.77 9.97 -1.34
N ASP A 189 10.77 10.20 -2.66
CA ASP A 189 10.88 9.12 -3.65
C ASP A 189 11.70 9.58 -4.87
N PRO A 190 13.03 9.47 -4.82
CA PRO A 190 13.91 9.96 -5.88
C PRO A 190 13.65 9.34 -7.26
N ARG A 191 12.99 8.19 -7.31
CA ARG A 191 12.73 7.44 -8.56
C ARG A 191 11.42 7.85 -9.23
N ARG A 192 10.54 8.55 -8.52
CA ARG A 192 9.26 9.00 -9.06
C ARG A 192 9.40 10.44 -9.54
N PRO A 193 8.98 10.76 -10.79
CA PRO A 193 8.91 12.14 -11.26
C PRO A 193 8.15 13.02 -10.28
N PHE A 194 8.63 14.25 -10.09
CA PHE A 194 7.96 15.21 -9.24
C PHE A 194 6.55 15.50 -9.75
N ASP A 195 5.59 15.41 -8.84
CA ASP A 195 4.18 15.57 -9.14
C ASP A 195 3.78 17.03 -8.87
N LEU A 196 3.76 17.84 -9.94
CA LEU A 196 3.45 19.27 -9.88
C LEU A 196 2.06 19.53 -9.35
N ASP A 197 1.08 18.72 -9.74
CA ASP A 197 -0.30 18.83 -9.28
C ASP A 197 -0.39 18.59 -7.78
N ALA A 198 0.25 17.52 -7.29
CA ALA A 198 0.29 17.22 -5.86
C ALA A 198 0.99 18.33 -5.06
N MET A 199 2.07 18.89 -5.60
CA MET A 199 2.80 19.98 -4.95
C MET A 199 2.01 21.29 -4.93
N ALA A 200 1.37 21.66 -6.04
CA ALA A 200 0.53 22.85 -6.11
C ALA A 200 -0.62 22.77 -5.11
N VAL A 201 -1.24 21.60 -4.95
CA VAL A 201 -2.25 21.36 -3.89
C VAL A 201 -1.65 21.50 -2.50
N ALA A 202 -0.45 20.95 -2.24
CA ALA A 202 0.24 21.09 -0.96
C ALA A 202 0.62 22.55 -0.64
N MET A 203 0.83 23.36 -1.68
CA MET A 203 1.21 24.78 -1.58
C MET A 203 0.01 25.75 -1.67
N ALA A 204 -1.16 25.30 -2.13
CA ALA A 204 -2.36 26.12 -2.30
C ALA A 204 -2.83 26.85 -1.02
N PRO A 205 -2.78 26.24 0.19
CA PRO A 205 -3.09 26.95 1.43
C PRO A 205 -2.17 28.16 1.72
N ARG A 206 -1.06 28.28 0.99
CA ARG A 206 -0.06 29.34 1.12
C ARG A 206 -0.13 30.39 0.02
N GLY A 207 -1.19 30.39 -0.81
CA GLY A 207 -1.50 31.47 -1.75
C GLY A 207 -0.82 31.38 -3.12
N LEU A 208 -0.17 30.25 -3.46
CA LEU A 208 0.38 30.02 -4.79
C LEU A 208 -0.70 29.46 -5.72
N SER A 209 -0.91 30.10 -6.88
CA SER A 209 -1.76 29.57 -7.96
C SER A 209 -1.01 28.53 -8.79
N MET A 210 -1.72 27.63 -9.47
CA MET A 210 -1.14 26.60 -10.35
C MET A 210 -0.15 27.18 -11.38
N GLU A 211 -0.55 28.28 -12.03
CA GLU A 211 0.28 29.00 -13.01
C GLU A 211 1.55 29.62 -12.37
N GLY A 212 1.44 30.08 -11.12
CA GLY A 212 2.57 30.60 -10.35
C GLY A 212 3.51 29.49 -9.89
N VAL A 213 3.00 28.30 -9.57
CA VAL A 213 3.82 27.12 -9.23
C VAL A 213 4.56 26.64 -10.47
N GLU A 214 3.92 26.50 -11.63
CA GLU A 214 4.59 26.06 -12.87
C GLU A 214 5.72 27.01 -13.29
N TRP A 215 5.46 28.33 -13.32
CA TRP A 215 6.48 29.31 -13.71
C TRP A 215 7.62 29.43 -12.68
N ASN A 216 7.30 29.38 -11.39
CA ASN A 216 8.33 29.36 -10.35
C ASN A 216 9.08 28.03 -10.34
N PHE A 217 8.45 26.92 -10.71
CA PHE A 217 9.05 25.59 -10.62
C PHE A 217 10.25 25.45 -11.54
N ASP A 218 10.16 25.80 -12.81
CA ASP A 218 11.31 25.67 -13.72
C ASP A 218 12.51 26.53 -13.29
N GLN A 219 12.23 27.76 -12.80
CA GLN A 219 13.27 28.66 -12.28
C GLN A 219 13.88 28.14 -10.97
N LEU A 220 13.03 27.68 -10.06
CA LEU A 220 13.44 27.15 -8.76
C LEU A 220 14.19 25.83 -8.93
N MET A 221 13.75 24.95 -9.82
CA MET A 221 14.45 23.70 -10.16
C MET A 221 15.80 23.94 -10.82
N SER A 222 15.90 24.95 -11.69
CA SER A 222 17.19 25.38 -12.26
C SER A 222 18.18 25.88 -11.20
N GLY A 223 17.69 26.41 -10.08
CA GLY A 223 18.52 26.82 -8.94
C GLY A 223 18.78 25.72 -7.90
N ILE A 224 17.84 24.79 -7.72
CA ILE A 224 17.92 23.72 -6.71
C ILE A 224 18.77 22.54 -7.21
N ILE A 225 18.59 22.07 -8.45
CA ILE A 225 19.32 20.89 -8.97
C ILE A 225 20.83 21.08 -8.89
N PRO A 226 21.42 22.22 -9.30
CA PRO A 226 22.86 22.42 -9.18
C PRO A 226 23.33 22.39 -7.73
N ARG A 227 22.57 22.97 -6.79
CA ARG A 227 22.91 22.95 -5.35
C ARG A 227 22.87 21.55 -4.78
N ILE A 228 21.85 20.74 -5.12
CA ILE A 228 21.79 19.31 -4.76
C ILE A 228 22.99 18.55 -5.34
N GLY A 229 23.38 18.82 -6.59
CA GLY A 229 24.55 18.20 -7.22
C GLY A 229 25.90 18.66 -6.63
N MET A 230 25.92 19.82 -5.96
CA MET A 230 27.10 20.39 -5.30
C MET A 230 27.22 20.02 -3.82
N MET A 231 26.17 19.39 -3.23
CA MET A 231 26.16 18.91 -1.83
C MET A 231 27.26 17.89 -1.52
N ASP A 232 27.84 17.23 -2.53
CA ASP A 232 29.05 16.42 -2.40
C ASP A 232 29.89 16.52 -3.69
N SER A 233 31.07 17.14 -3.61
CA SER A 233 32.00 17.25 -4.74
C SER A 233 32.68 15.93 -5.13
N GLU A 234 32.42 14.83 -4.43
CA GLU A 234 33.10 13.53 -4.61
C GLU A 234 32.17 12.30 -4.61
N THR A 235 30.84 12.45 -4.73
CA THR A 235 29.96 11.26 -4.85
C THR A 235 29.92 10.72 -6.28
N PHE A 236 30.81 9.78 -6.56
CA PHE A 236 30.65 8.86 -7.67
C PHE A 236 29.45 7.95 -7.37
N LEU A 237 28.37 8.05 -8.13
CA LEU A 237 27.31 7.04 -8.15
C LEU A 237 27.78 5.89 -9.05
N PRO A 238 28.14 4.70 -8.53
CA PRO A 238 28.42 3.56 -9.38
C PRO A 238 27.12 3.11 -10.06
N VAL A 239 26.92 3.54 -11.31
CA VAL A 239 25.76 3.17 -12.12
C VAL A 239 26.09 1.88 -12.87
N THR A 240 25.37 0.79 -12.59
CA THR A 240 25.28 -0.34 -13.52
C THR A 240 24.16 -0.10 -14.53
N ASN A 241 24.16 -0.75 -15.70
CA ASN A 241 23.13 -0.59 -16.76
C ASN A 241 21.67 -0.71 -16.28
N ASN A 242 21.43 -1.26 -15.09
CA ASN A 242 20.09 -1.47 -14.51
C ASN A 242 19.84 -0.64 -13.24
N THR A 243 20.67 0.36 -12.96
CA THR A 243 20.51 1.22 -11.77
C THR A 243 19.50 2.32 -12.09
N PRO A 244 18.32 2.36 -11.43
CA PRO A 244 17.36 3.43 -11.66
C PRO A 244 17.94 4.74 -11.11
N LEU A 245 18.27 5.66 -12.02
CA LEU A 245 18.72 6.99 -11.65
C LEU A 245 17.53 7.83 -11.14
N PRO A 246 17.77 8.74 -10.18
CA PRO A 246 16.82 9.79 -9.88
C PRO A 246 16.40 10.54 -11.14
N TRP A 247 15.11 10.82 -11.28
CA TRP A 247 14.56 11.37 -12.52
C TRP A 247 15.16 12.74 -12.88
N TRP A 248 15.58 13.53 -11.89
CA TRP A 248 16.23 14.83 -12.07
C TRP A 248 17.68 14.75 -12.56
N LEU A 249 18.34 13.57 -12.51
CA LEU A 249 19.66 13.35 -13.09
C LEU A 249 19.61 12.92 -14.57
N VAL A 250 18.41 12.60 -15.08
CA VAL A 250 18.21 12.09 -16.44
C VAL A 250 17.80 13.20 -17.42
N GLN A 251 17.51 14.41 -16.94
CA GLN A 251 17.15 15.54 -17.81
C GLN A 251 18.40 16.10 -18.53
N ARG A 252 18.40 15.99 -19.86
CA ARG A 252 19.28 16.70 -20.79
C ARG A 252 18.44 17.62 -21.67
#